data_AF-A0A9D7JR17-F1
#
_entry.id   AF-A0A9D7JR17-F1
#
_cell.length_a   1.000
_cell.length_b   1.000
_cell.length_c   1.000
_cell.angle_alpha   90.00
_cell.angle_beta   90.00
_cell.angle_gamma   90.00
#
_symmetry.space_group_name_H-M   'P 1'
#
loop_
_entity.id
_entity.type
_entity.pdbx_description
1 polymer ?
#
loop_
_entity_poly.entity_id
_entity_poly.type
_entity_poly.pdbx_seq_one_letter_code
_entity_poly.pdbx_strand_id
1 'polypeptide(L)'
;MKSAGVVCLLVLSLILGFSSCGYHPHGCFPGDKLPAHIIPLTDFGQRAEWSIDCKKTYFLDKAGGEVWVVDIRSKKTKQITKLADRPAGHGYYRVLCLSNGDLLLGCGAKREELYFQVLDKSFKKSPATIEGESLCEGPAVSRKSMKIAWTLAGQKQIFIGELAYNGQVKIINKKLLIDNADGRVMVDGQEYETIIETQNWRPALEEELIYSEYRMGGIHYLKVKFWY
;
A
#
# COMPACT_ATOMS: atom_id res chain seq x y z
N MET A 1 59.45 -54.54 10.98
CA MET A 1 59.61 -54.14 9.56
C MET A 1 58.29 -54.50 8.87
N LYS A 2 57.40 -53.59 8.47
CA LYS A 2 57.56 -52.32 7.73
C LYS A 2 56.60 -51.25 8.27
N SER A 3 57.06 -50.00 8.23
CA SER A 3 56.34 -48.78 8.54
C SER A 3 55.43 -48.32 7.39
N ALA A 4 54.27 -47.76 7.72
CA ALA A 4 53.59 -46.66 7.04
C ALA A 4 52.42 -46.29 7.98
N GLY A 5 52.20 -45.07 8.44
CA GLY A 5 52.27 -43.81 7.72
C GLY A 5 50.93 -43.12 8.00
N VAL A 6 50.99 -42.08 8.81
CA VAL A 6 49.91 -41.19 9.28
C VAL A 6 48.85 -40.88 8.21
N VAL A 7 47.56 -40.94 8.56
CA VAL A 7 46.59 -39.92 8.15
C VAL A 7 45.62 -39.63 9.29
N CYS A 8 45.78 -38.44 9.86
CA CYS A 8 44.86 -37.79 10.78
C CYS A 8 43.69 -37.23 9.97
N LEU A 9 42.45 -37.55 10.32
CA LEU A 9 41.26 -36.88 9.76
C LEU A 9 40.41 -36.38 10.92
N LEU A 10 40.82 -35.22 11.45
CA LEU A 10 39.98 -34.35 12.27
C LEU A 10 38.87 -33.79 11.38
N VAL A 11 37.66 -34.32 11.53
CA VAL A 11 36.45 -33.74 10.93
C VAL A 11 36.10 -32.50 11.75
N LEU A 12 36.62 -31.34 11.33
CA LEU A 12 36.20 -30.04 11.84
C LEU A 12 34.84 -29.73 11.20
N SER A 13 33.77 -29.91 11.96
CA SER A 13 32.42 -29.46 11.58
C SER A 13 32.39 -27.93 11.57
N LEU A 14 32.60 -27.35 10.40
CA LEU A 14 32.31 -25.94 10.11
C LEU A 14 30.78 -25.79 10.10
N ILE A 15 30.21 -25.39 11.24
CA ILE A 15 28.86 -24.84 11.28
C ILE A 15 28.98 -23.47 10.59
N LEU A 16 28.69 -23.44 9.29
CA LEU A 16 28.37 -22.21 8.59
C LEU A 16 27.14 -21.63 9.27
N GLY A 17 27.37 -20.69 10.19
CA GLY A 17 26.33 -19.77 10.59
C GLY A 17 25.84 -19.08 9.33
N PHE A 18 24.64 -19.44 8.89
CA PHE A 18 23.87 -18.56 8.03
C PHE A 18 23.63 -17.30 8.86
N SER A 19 24.56 -16.35 8.79
CA SER A 19 24.24 -14.97 9.01
C SER A 19 23.14 -14.67 8.00
N SER A 20 21.90 -14.62 8.49
CA SER A 20 20.85 -13.90 7.81
C SER A 20 21.40 -12.50 7.64
N CYS A 21 21.98 -12.22 6.47
CA CYS A 21 22.21 -10.86 6.03
C CYS A 21 20.81 -10.27 5.99
N GLY A 22 20.42 -9.59 7.07
CA GLY A 22 19.20 -8.81 7.11
C GLY A 22 19.27 -7.92 5.89
N TYR A 23 18.35 -8.11 4.95
CA TYR A 23 18.18 -7.21 3.83
C TYR A 23 17.65 -5.90 4.42
N HIS A 24 18.56 -5.10 4.96
CA HIS A 24 18.31 -3.72 5.28
C HIS A 24 18.49 -2.97 3.96
N PRO A 25 17.44 -2.41 3.34
CA PRO A 25 17.53 -1.69 2.07
C PRO A 25 18.31 -0.37 2.17
N HIS A 26 19.12 -0.19 3.22
CA HIS A 26 20.08 0.90 3.33
C HIS A 26 21.20 0.68 2.30
N GLY A 27 21.18 1.46 1.21
CA GLY A 27 22.24 1.48 0.19
C GLY A 27 21.81 1.15 -1.24
N CYS A 28 20.53 0.84 -1.49
CA CYS A 28 20.07 0.44 -2.83
C CYS A 28 19.60 1.61 -3.72
N PHE A 29 19.60 2.86 -3.24
CA PHE A 29 19.21 4.01 -4.05
C PHE A 29 20.42 4.52 -4.84
N PRO A 30 20.50 4.34 -6.17
CA PRO A 30 21.67 4.70 -6.95
C PRO A 30 21.66 6.20 -7.27
N GLY A 31 21.67 7.05 -6.24
CA GLY A 31 21.55 8.51 -6.37
C GLY A 31 22.57 9.08 -7.36
N ASP A 32 23.80 8.59 -7.31
CA ASP A 32 24.90 9.02 -8.19
C ASP A 32 24.70 8.64 -9.67
N LYS A 33 23.78 7.71 -9.97
CA LYS A 33 23.44 7.31 -11.34
C LYS A 33 22.24 8.06 -11.91
N LEU A 34 21.56 8.87 -11.10
CA LEU A 34 20.38 9.60 -11.55
C LEU A 34 20.79 10.86 -12.33
N PRO A 35 20.04 11.22 -13.40
CA PRO A 35 20.20 12.52 -14.04
C PRO A 35 20.10 13.66 -13.03
N ALA A 36 20.88 14.73 -13.21
CA ALA A 36 20.95 15.86 -12.28
C ALA A 36 19.60 16.55 -12.00
N HIS A 37 18.59 16.36 -12.86
CA HIS A 37 17.24 16.90 -12.68
C HIS A 37 16.33 16.01 -11.81
N ILE A 38 16.75 14.80 -11.45
CA ILE A 38 16.04 13.93 -10.50
C ILE A 38 16.63 14.16 -9.12
N ILE A 39 15.84 14.76 -8.24
CA ILE A 39 16.30 15.22 -6.93
C ILE A 39 15.48 14.50 -5.85
N PRO A 40 16.11 13.84 -4.86
CA PRO A 40 15.41 13.30 -3.71
C PRO A 40 14.64 14.38 -2.95
N LEU A 41 13.39 14.07 -2.64
CA LEU A 41 12.51 14.95 -1.86
C LEU A 41 12.62 14.66 -0.36
N THR A 42 12.76 13.38 0.00
CA THR A 42 12.99 12.87 1.35
C THR A 42 14.03 11.75 1.30
N ASP A 43 14.68 11.48 2.43
CA ASP A 43 15.61 10.37 2.66
C ASP A 43 14.96 9.16 3.34
N PHE A 44 13.68 9.29 3.72
CA PHE A 44 12.87 8.24 4.31
C PHE A 44 11.45 8.22 3.75
N GLY A 45 10.77 7.13 4.06
CA GLY A 45 9.35 6.95 3.79
C GLY A 45 9.04 6.12 2.56
N GLN A 46 7.75 5.84 2.38
CA GLN A 46 7.22 4.94 1.36
C GLN A 46 5.74 5.24 1.09
N ARG A 47 5.22 4.65 0.01
CA ARG A 47 3.79 4.71 -0.37
C ARG A 47 3.28 6.16 -0.48
N ALA A 48 4.04 6.98 -1.20
CA ALA A 48 3.76 8.39 -1.37
C ALA A 48 2.49 8.64 -2.21
N GLU A 49 1.77 9.71 -1.87
CA GLU A 49 0.61 10.24 -2.58
C GLU A 49 0.80 11.75 -2.81
N TRP A 50 0.40 12.24 -3.97
CA TRP A 50 0.44 13.66 -4.29
C TRP A 50 -0.78 14.40 -3.76
N SER A 51 -0.59 15.64 -3.28
CA SER A 51 -1.71 16.57 -3.10
C SER A 51 -2.34 16.92 -4.46
N ILE A 52 -3.62 17.29 -4.46
CA ILE A 52 -4.34 17.70 -5.69
C ILE A 52 -3.65 18.87 -6.41
N ASP A 53 -3.05 19.80 -5.66
CA ASP A 53 -2.33 20.96 -6.21
C ASP A 53 -0.86 20.69 -6.53
N CYS A 54 -0.39 19.45 -6.36
CA CYS A 54 0.98 18.99 -6.56
C CYS A 54 2.05 19.78 -5.76
N LYS A 55 1.67 20.51 -4.71
CA LYS A 55 2.62 21.26 -3.87
C LYS A 55 3.17 20.44 -2.72
N LYS A 56 2.55 19.31 -2.41
CA LYS A 56 2.95 18.42 -1.31
C LYS A 56 2.89 16.97 -1.75
N THR A 57 3.64 16.13 -1.05
CA THR A 57 3.37 14.69 -1.02
C THR A 57 3.11 14.25 0.41
N TYR A 58 2.20 13.30 0.55
CA TYR A 58 1.92 12.57 1.79
C TYR A 58 2.55 11.19 1.68
N PHE A 59 3.10 10.65 2.75
CA PHE A 59 3.75 9.35 2.72
C PHE A 59 3.75 8.72 4.11
N LEU A 60 4.13 7.46 4.20
CA LEU A 60 4.31 6.76 5.46
C LEU A 60 5.80 6.67 5.77
N ASP A 61 6.21 6.82 7.02
CA ASP A 61 7.61 6.58 7.40
C ASP A 61 8.03 5.12 7.19
N LYS A 62 7.12 4.17 7.47
CA LYS A 62 7.22 2.73 7.20
C LYS A 62 5.83 2.08 7.14
N ALA A 63 5.77 0.79 6.82
CA ALA A 63 4.49 0.06 6.80
C ALA A 63 4.01 -0.11 8.24
N GLY A 64 2.75 0.22 8.52
CA GLY A 64 2.22 0.25 9.88
C GLY A 64 2.80 1.40 10.72
N GLY A 65 3.33 2.44 10.08
CA GLY A 65 3.92 3.60 10.72
C GLY A 65 2.98 4.79 10.80
N GLU A 66 3.55 5.99 10.80
CA GLU A 66 2.84 7.28 10.84
C GLU A 66 2.82 7.94 9.47
N VAL A 67 1.81 8.78 9.25
CA VAL A 67 1.66 9.60 8.05
C VAL A 67 2.44 10.91 8.21
N TRP A 68 3.21 11.24 7.17
CA TRP A 68 4.01 12.45 7.02
C TRP A 68 3.59 13.22 5.79
N VAL A 69 3.90 14.52 5.78
CA VAL A 69 3.78 15.39 4.62
C VAL A 69 5.13 16.07 4.36
N VAL A 70 5.46 16.28 3.09
CA VAL A 70 6.58 17.13 2.67
C VAL A 70 6.10 18.17 1.67
N ASP A 71 6.54 19.41 1.86
CA ASP A 71 6.36 20.49 0.89
C ASP A 71 7.42 20.40 -0.21
N ILE A 72 6.98 20.37 -1.47
CA ILE A 72 7.88 20.12 -2.62
C ILE A 72 8.95 21.20 -2.75
N ARG A 73 8.57 22.47 -2.53
CA ARG A 73 9.47 23.61 -2.76
C ARG A 73 10.50 23.73 -1.65
N SER A 74 10.06 23.66 -0.40
CA SER A 74 10.91 23.88 0.77
C SER A 74 11.57 22.61 1.30
N LYS A 75 11.12 21.43 0.85
CA LYS A 75 11.53 20.10 1.34
C LYS A 75 11.29 19.89 2.83
N LYS A 76 10.49 20.73 3.48
CA LYS A 76 10.18 20.61 4.91
C LYS A 76 9.20 19.46 5.12
N THR A 77 9.59 18.54 5.98
CA THR A 77 8.78 17.39 6.40
C THR A 77 8.05 17.70 7.71
N LYS A 78 6.87 17.08 7.88
CA LYS A 78 6.10 17.13 9.14
C LYS A 78 5.27 15.86 9.30
N GLN A 79 5.31 15.25 10.48
CA GLN A 79 4.38 14.19 10.86
C GLN A 79 2.98 14.78 11.08
N ILE A 80 1.95 14.17 10.49
CA ILE A 80 0.56 14.68 10.52
C ILE A 80 -0.43 13.75 11.22
N THR A 81 0.05 12.60 11.72
CA THR A 81 -0.70 11.66 12.58
C THR A 81 0.08 11.39 13.86
N LYS A 82 -0.57 10.85 14.88
CA LYS A 82 0.03 10.51 16.18
C LYS A 82 -0.38 9.09 16.59
N LEU A 83 0.42 8.49 17.47
CA LEU A 83 0.10 7.19 18.07
C LEU A 83 -1.31 7.13 18.72
N ALA A 84 -1.78 8.24 19.29
CA ALA A 84 -3.10 8.33 19.93
C ALA A 84 -4.27 8.37 18.93
N ASP A 85 -4.01 8.52 17.63
CA ASP A 85 -5.04 8.55 16.58
C ASP A 85 -5.55 7.14 16.20
N ARG A 86 -4.93 6.09 16.77
CA ARG A 86 -5.17 4.69 16.44
C ARG A 86 -5.07 3.78 17.69
N PRO A 87 -5.73 2.61 17.68
CA PRO A 87 -5.56 1.61 18.73
C PRO A 87 -4.10 1.13 18.87
N ALA A 88 -3.76 0.63 20.06
CA ALA A 88 -2.46 0.02 20.30
C ALA A 88 -2.21 -1.16 19.33
N GLY A 89 -1.01 -1.23 18.76
CA GLY A 89 -0.64 -2.26 17.79
C GLY A 89 -1.14 -2.05 16.35
N HIS A 90 -1.97 -1.04 16.09
CA HIS A 90 -2.45 -0.73 14.73
C HIS A 90 -1.59 0.35 14.10
N GLY A 91 -1.33 0.34 12.80
CA GLY A 91 -0.56 1.39 12.11
C GLY A 91 -1.15 1.78 10.77
N TYR A 92 -0.61 2.83 10.15
CA TYR A 92 -1.04 3.27 8.82
C TYR A 92 -0.30 2.52 7.71
N TYR A 93 -1.04 2.08 6.70
CA TYR A 93 -0.52 1.34 5.54
C TYR A 93 -0.79 2.03 4.21
N ARG A 94 -1.71 2.99 4.17
CA ARG A 94 -1.97 3.86 3.01
C ARG A 94 -2.38 5.25 3.45
N VAL A 95 -2.03 6.23 2.61
CA VAL A 95 -2.55 7.60 2.63
C VAL A 95 -2.94 7.96 1.20
N LEU A 96 -4.13 8.49 1.00
CA LEU A 96 -4.63 8.93 -0.30
C LEU A 96 -5.30 10.30 -0.18
N CYS A 97 -5.06 11.21 -1.13
CA CYS A 97 -5.61 12.56 -1.11
C CYS A 97 -6.96 12.58 -1.82
N LEU A 98 -8.02 12.89 -1.07
CA LEU A 98 -9.38 13.03 -1.57
C LEU A 98 -9.52 14.32 -2.38
N SER A 99 -10.52 14.37 -3.27
CA SER A 99 -10.77 15.53 -4.14
C SER A 99 -11.05 16.84 -3.39
N ASN A 100 -11.52 16.77 -2.14
CA ASN A 100 -11.72 17.93 -1.26
C ASN A 100 -10.45 18.38 -0.50
N GLY A 101 -9.36 17.63 -0.64
CA GLY A 101 -8.06 17.84 -0.01
C GLY A 101 -7.85 17.11 1.32
N ASP A 102 -8.88 16.47 1.88
CA ASP A 102 -8.73 15.59 3.05
C ASP A 102 -7.96 14.32 2.67
N LEU A 103 -7.56 13.54 3.67
CA LEU A 103 -6.81 12.30 3.47
C LEU A 103 -7.63 11.08 3.89
N LEU A 104 -7.75 10.11 2.99
CA LEU A 104 -8.23 8.77 3.30
C LEU A 104 -7.05 7.89 3.73
N LEU A 105 -7.15 7.31 4.92
CA LEU A 105 -6.11 6.50 5.54
C LEU A 105 -6.58 5.04 5.65
N GLY A 106 -5.69 4.10 5.35
CA GLY A 106 -5.86 2.68 5.68
C GLY A 106 -5.09 2.36 6.96
N CYS A 107 -5.77 1.99 8.04
CA CYS A 107 -5.20 1.74 9.35
C CYS A 107 -5.59 0.36 9.87
N GLY A 108 -4.70 -0.35 10.56
CA GLY A 108 -5.01 -1.68 11.12
C GLY A 108 -3.78 -2.36 11.73
N ALA A 109 -3.97 -3.51 12.37
CA ALA A 109 -2.86 -4.28 12.93
C ALA A 109 -1.93 -4.86 11.85
N LYS A 110 -2.51 -5.24 10.72
CA LYS A 110 -1.82 -5.81 9.56
C LYS A 110 -2.44 -5.30 8.27
N ARG A 111 -1.65 -5.33 7.19
CA ARG A 111 -1.98 -4.73 5.89
C ARG A 111 -3.18 -5.37 5.20
N GLU A 112 -3.47 -6.63 5.53
CA GLU A 112 -4.52 -7.43 4.92
C GLU A 112 -5.89 -7.19 5.57
N GLU A 113 -5.91 -6.55 6.74
CA GLU A 113 -7.10 -6.27 7.54
C GLU A 113 -7.02 -4.84 8.09
N LEU A 114 -7.36 -3.89 7.22
CA LEU A 114 -7.41 -2.46 7.54
C LEU A 114 -8.87 -1.99 7.66
N TYR A 115 -9.05 -0.87 8.34
CA TYR A 115 -10.24 -0.03 8.31
C TYR A 115 -9.87 1.37 7.82
N PHE A 116 -10.88 2.15 7.47
CA PHE A 116 -10.70 3.52 6.98
C PHE A 116 -10.71 4.53 8.12
N GLN A 117 -9.81 5.52 8.01
CA GLN A 117 -9.96 6.80 8.70
C GLN A 117 -9.89 7.95 7.71
N VAL A 118 -10.50 9.08 8.04
CA VAL A 118 -10.41 10.33 7.27
C VAL A 118 -9.78 11.40 8.13
N LEU A 119 -8.65 11.94 7.66
CA LEU A 119 -7.94 13.05 8.30
C LEU A 119 -8.24 14.35 7.55
N ASP A 120 -8.74 15.35 8.28
CA ASP A 120 -9.03 16.66 7.73
C ASP A 120 -7.76 17.37 7.25
N LYS A 121 -7.83 18.08 6.14
CA LYS A 121 -6.67 18.76 5.52
C LYS A 121 -5.99 19.84 6.37
N SER A 122 -6.59 20.27 7.48
CA SER A 122 -5.95 21.18 8.43
C SER A 122 -4.99 20.47 9.39
N PHE A 123 -5.12 19.15 9.54
CA PHE A 123 -4.34 18.31 10.46
C PHE A 123 -4.46 18.75 11.92
N LYS A 124 -5.58 19.39 12.29
CA LYS A 124 -5.80 19.93 13.64
C LYS A 124 -6.56 18.94 14.53
N LYS A 125 -7.33 18.05 13.93
CA LYS A 125 -8.13 17.04 14.63
C LYS A 125 -7.58 15.65 14.34
N SER A 126 -7.82 14.73 15.26
CA SER A 126 -7.57 13.32 15.02
C SER A 126 -8.44 12.82 13.85
N PRO A 127 -7.94 11.85 13.07
CA PRO A 127 -8.70 11.21 12.00
C PRO A 127 -10.03 10.60 12.51
N ALA A 128 -11.09 10.71 11.71
CA ALA A 128 -12.38 10.10 11.99
C ALA A 128 -12.45 8.69 11.36
N THR A 129 -12.75 7.67 12.16
CA THR A 129 -12.94 6.30 11.68
C THR A 129 -14.27 6.16 10.93
N ILE A 130 -14.25 5.46 9.79
CA ILE A 130 -15.46 4.99 9.10
C ILE A 130 -15.76 3.57 9.61
N GLU A 131 -16.94 3.37 10.18
CA GLU A 131 -17.37 2.10 10.75
C GLU A 131 -17.91 1.12 9.70
N GLY A 132 -17.85 -0.17 10.01
CA GLY A 132 -18.54 -1.22 9.24
C GLY A 132 -17.86 -1.68 7.95
N GLU A 133 -16.68 -1.13 7.62
CA GLU A 133 -15.97 -1.47 6.39
C GLU A 133 -14.52 -1.86 6.65
N SER A 134 -14.04 -2.84 5.89
CA SER A 134 -12.65 -3.29 5.90
C SER A 134 -12.05 -3.23 4.51
N LEU A 135 -10.73 -3.15 4.43
CA LEU A 135 -9.97 -3.23 3.19
C LEU A 135 -8.67 -4.01 3.37
N CYS A 136 -8.18 -4.58 2.27
CA CYS A 136 -6.86 -5.19 2.15
C CYS A 136 -5.97 -4.32 1.27
N GLU A 137 -4.71 -4.16 1.65
CA GLU A 137 -3.69 -3.34 0.97
C GLU A 137 -4.02 -1.86 0.89
N GLY A 138 -4.82 -1.46 -0.10
CA GLY A 138 -5.10 -0.07 -0.34
C GLY A 138 -6.31 0.19 -1.23
N PRO A 139 -7.02 1.29 -0.97
CA PRO A 139 -8.10 1.73 -1.82
C PRO A 139 -7.58 2.53 -3.02
N ALA A 140 -8.48 2.87 -3.95
CA ALA A 140 -8.30 3.94 -4.93
C ALA A 140 -9.28 5.06 -4.65
N VAL A 141 -8.84 6.31 -4.84
CA VAL A 141 -9.68 7.51 -4.68
C VAL A 141 -9.77 8.27 -5.99
N SER A 142 -10.95 8.80 -6.30
CA SER A 142 -11.14 9.71 -7.43
C SER A 142 -10.52 11.07 -7.10
N ARG A 143 -9.82 11.68 -8.06
CA ARG A 143 -9.30 13.04 -7.93
C ARG A 143 -10.35 14.11 -8.20
N LYS A 144 -11.49 13.73 -8.79
CA LYS A 144 -12.57 14.64 -9.20
C LYS A 144 -13.82 14.58 -8.33
N SER A 145 -13.99 13.53 -7.56
CA SER A 145 -15.19 13.27 -6.76
C SER A 145 -14.84 12.58 -5.43
N MET A 146 -15.85 12.26 -4.62
CA MET A 146 -15.66 11.51 -3.37
C MET A 146 -15.75 9.99 -3.57
N LYS A 147 -15.68 9.53 -4.83
CA LYS A 147 -15.70 8.12 -5.20
C LYS A 147 -14.45 7.39 -4.74
N ILE A 148 -14.64 6.20 -4.20
CA ILE A 148 -13.58 5.29 -3.80
C ILE A 148 -13.83 3.88 -4.32
N ALA A 149 -12.76 3.09 -4.47
CA ALA A 149 -12.80 1.66 -4.69
C ALA A 149 -11.88 0.97 -3.69
N TRP A 150 -12.23 -0.23 -3.24
CA TRP A 150 -11.38 -0.98 -2.32
C TRP A 150 -11.56 -2.48 -2.47
N THR A 151 -10.50 -3.21 -2.17
CA THR A 151 -10.47 -4.67 -2.16
C THR A 151 -10.72 -5.17 -0.75
N LEU A 152 -11.57 -6.19 -0.57
CA LEU A 152 -11.77 -6.83 0.73
C LEU A 152 -10.63 -7.79 1.10
N ALA A 153 -10.58 -8.18 2.38
CA ALA A 153 -9.74 -9.29 2.83
C ALA A 153 -9.97 -10.55 1.97
N GLY A 154 -8.91 -11.31 1.74
CA GLY A 154 -8.91 -12.44 0.80
C GLY A 154 -8.74 -12.05 -0.67
N GLN A 155 -8.82 -10.75 -1.00
CA GLN A 155 -8.51 -10.22 -2.33
C GLN A 155 -9.29 -10.89 -3.47
N LYS A 156 -10.58 -11.19 -3.22
CA LYS A 156 -11.50 -11.78 -4.21
C LYS A 156 -12.58 -10.80 -4.68
N GLN A 157 -12.81 -9.72 -3.96
CA GLN A 157 -13.90 -8.80 -4.25
C GLN A 157 -13.43 -7.35 -4.19
N ILE A 158 -13.87 -6.56 -5.18
CA ILE A 158 -13.65 -5.12 -5.21
C ILE A 158 -15.00 -4.43 -5.13
N PHE A 159 -15.15 -3.59 -4.13
CA PHE A 159 -16.27 -2.70 -3.94
C PHE A 159 -15.94 -1.28 -4.39
N ILE A 160 -16.99 -0.53 -4.69
CA ILE A 160 -16.95 0.90 -4.92
C ILE A 160 -18.01 1.58 -4.06
N GLY A 161 -17.85 2.88 -3.87
CA GLY A 161 -18.80 3.72 -3.15
C GLY A 161 -18.34 5.18 -3.14
N GLU A 162 -18.99 6.00 -2.36
CA GLU A 162 -18.69 7.43 -2.22
C GLU A 162 -18.62 7.83 -0.75
N LEU A 163 -17.72 8.75 -0.40
CA LEU A 163 -17.65 9.31 0.94
C LEU A 163 -18.65 10.48 1.12
N ALA A 164 -19.46 10.42 2.16
CA ALA A 164 -20.41 11.47 2.54
C ALA A 164 -20.12 12.03 3.95
N TYR A 165 -20.21 13.35 4.12
CA TYR A 165 -19.85 14.09 5.34
C TYR A 165 -21.09 14.63 6.07
N ASN A 166 -22.10 13.81 6.28
CA ASN A 166 -23.34 14.22 6.96
C ASN A 166 -23.22 14.01 8.48
N GLY A 167 -22.34 14.78 9.12
CA GLY A 167 -21.98 14.66 10.54
C GLY A 167 -20.84 13.69 10.77
N GLN A 168 -21.11 12.38 10.71
CA GLN A 168 -20.08 11.33 10.69
C GLN A 168 -19.78 10.94 9.25
N VAL A 169 -18.49 10.80 8.90
CA VAL A 169 -18.10 10.35 7.56
C VAL A 169 -18.49 8.89 7.35
N LYS A 170 -19.12 8.59 6.22
CA LYS A 170 -19.61 7.26 5.86
C LYS A 170 -19.38 6.95 4.39
N ILE A 171 -19.32 5.66 4.07
CA ILE A 171 -19.38 5.18 2.69
C ILE A 171 -20.86 4.98 2.32
N ILE A 172 -21.29 5.64 1.25
CA ILE A 172 -22.62 5.53 0.66
C ILE A 172 -22.53 4.95 -0.74
N ASN A 173 -23.68 4.60 -1.33
CA ASN A 173 -23.78 4.05 -2.69
C ASN A 173 -22.85 2.83 -2.93
N LYS A 174 -22.64 2.02 -1.89
CA LYS A 174 -21.75 0.87 -1.94
C LYS A 174 -22.27 -0.16 -2.95
N LYS A 175 -21.43 -0.57 -3.90
CA LYS A 175 -21.72 -1.56 -4.94
C LYS A 175 -20.55 -2.53 -5.09
N LEU A 176 -20.84 -3.82 -5.21
CA LEU A 176 -19.86 -4.81 -5.63
C LEU A 176 -19.56 -4.59 -7.12
N LEU A 177 -18.31 -4.31 -7.46
CA LEU A 177 -17.89 -4.03 -8.84
C LEU A 177 -17.28 -5.26 -9.51
N ILE A 178 -16.42 -5.98 -8.79
CA ILE A 178 -15.79 -7.21 -9.25
C ILE A 178 -16.01 -8.27 -8.20
N ASP A 179 -16.63 -9.37 -8.63
CA ASP A 179 -16.78 -10.59 -7.85
C ASP A 179 -15.91 -11.68 -8.47
N ASN A 180 -14.83 -12.05 -7.78
CA ASN A 180 -13.91 -13.12 -8.15
C ASN A 180 -13.92 -14.20 -7.05
N ALA A 181 -15.10 -14.50 -6.48
CA ALA A 181 -15.27 -15.48 -5.42
C ALA A 181 -14.71 -16.87 -5.78
N ASP A 182 -14.93 -17.31 -7.02
CA ASP A 182 -14.42 -18.61 -7.50
C ASP A 182 -12.94 -18.55 -7.89
N GLY A 183 -12.37 -17.35 -8.06
CA GLY A 183 -10.94 -17.06 -8.02
C GLY A 183 -10.03 -17.94 -8.86
N ARG A 184 -10.49 -18.45 -10.01
CA ARG A 184 -9.76 -19.41 -10.83
C ARG A 184 -9.76 -18.98 -12.28
N VAL A 185 -8.62 -19.13 -12.94
CA VAL A 185 -8.48 -18.93 -14.39
C VAL A 185 -7.70 -20.07 -15.02
N MET A 186 -8.10 -20.50 -16.21
CA MET A 186 -7.39 -21.50 -17.00
C MET A 186 -6.43 -20.81 -17.98
N VAL A 187 -5.18 -21.28 -18.03
CA VAL A 187 -4.13 -20.77 -18.91
C VAL A 187 -3.37 -21.96 -19.46
N ASP A 188 -3.38 -22.14 -20.79
CA ASP A 188 -2.72 -23.26 -21.45
C ASP A 188 -3.07 -24.64 -20.83
N GLY A 189 -4.31 -24.79 -20.37
CA GLY A 189 -4.82 -26.01 -19.74
C GLY A 189 -4.52 -26.17 -18.25
N GLN A 190 -3.81 -25.21 -17.62
CA GLN A 190 -3.53 -25.21 -16.18
C GLN A 190 -4.42 -24.21 -15.44
N GLU A 191 -4.99 -24.65 -14.31
CA GLU A 191 -5.76 -23.79 -13.41
C GLU A 191 -4.83 -23.01 -12.47
N TYR A 192 -5.12 -21.73 -12.31
CA TYR A 192 -4.43 -20.85 -11.37
C TYR A 192 -5.44 -20.17 -10.45
N GLU A 193 -5.14 -20.18 -9.15
CA GLU A 193 -5.82 -19.30 -8.22
C GLU A 193 -5.42 -17.84 -8.47
N THR A 194 -6.41 -16.95 -8.46
CA THR A 194 -6.22 -15.52 -8.67
C THR A 194 -6.65 -14.69 -7.47
N ILE A 195 -5.89 -13.64 -7.21
CA ILE A 195 -6.29 -12.55 -6.32
C ILE A 195 -6.31 -11.25 -7.10
N ILE A 196 -7.16 -10.33 -6.70
CA ILE A 196 -7.33 -9.01 -7.32
C ILE A 196 -6.97 -7.91 -6.33
N GLU A 197 -6.43 -6.80 -6.82
CA GLU A 197 -6.10 -5.64 -6.00
C GLU A 197 -6.44 -4.35 -6.75
N THR A 198 -7.20 -3.49 -6.10
CA THR A 198 -7.49 -2.14 -6.58
C THR A 198 -6.20 -1.34 -6.77
N GLN A 199 -6.03 -0.66 -7.91
CA GLN A 199 -4.86 0.20 -8.15
C GLN A 199 -5.22 1.68 -8.21
N ASN A 200 -6.02 2.09 -9.20
CA ASN A 200 -6.45 3.49 -9.32
C ASN A 200 -7.64 3.66 -10.27
N TRP A 201 -8.27 4.83 -10.27
CA TRP A 201 -9.16 5.24 -11.35
C TRP A 201 -8.35 5.71 -12.55
N ARG A 202 -8.77 5.34 -13.76
CA ARG A 202 -8.09 5.77 -14.98
C ARG A 202 -8.43 7.24 -15.28
N PRO A 203 -7.43 8.15 -15.34
CA PRO A 203 -7.65 9.51 -15.79
C PRO A 203 -7.97 9.56 -17.29
N ALA A 204 -8.65 10.60 -17.80
CA ALA A 204 -9.11 11.78 -17.09
C ALA A 204 -10.55 11.65 -16.55
N LEU A 205 -11.39 10.80 -17.13
CA LEU A 205 -12.82 10.75 -16.79
C LEU A 205 -13.10 10.02 -15.47
N GLU A 206 -12.22 9.11 -15.04
CA GLU A 206 -12.39 8.31 -13.80
C GLU A 206 -13.68 7.45 -13.79
N GLU A 207 -14.05 6.96 -14.98
CA GLU A 207 -15.14 6.01 -15.24
C GLU A 207 -14.66 4.55 -15.29
N GLU A 208 -13.35 4.35 -15.32
CA GLU A 208 -12.71 3.05 -15.43
C GLU A 208 -11.85 2.80 -14.19
N LEU A 209 -12.04 1.65 -13.55
CA LEU A 209 -11.17 1.19 -12.47
C LEU A 209 -10.04 0.33 -13.04
N ILE A 210 -8.81 0.70 -12.69
CA ILE A 210 -7.60 -0.09 -12.92
C ILE A 210 -7.40 -0.99 -11.70
N TYR A 211 -7.22 -2.29 -11.94
CA TYR A 211 -6.91 -3.27 -10.90
C TYR A 211 -5.87 -4.27 -11.41
N SER A 212 -5.13 -4.84 -10.47
CA SER A 212 -4.17 -5.91 -10.73
C SER A 212 -4.85 -7.25 -10.50
N GLU A 213 -4.60 -8.21 -11.36
CA GLU A 213 -4.86 -9.63 -11.12
C GLU A 213 -3.53 -10.36 -10.98
N TYR A 214 -3.36 -11.05 -9.87
CA TYR A 214 -2.19 -11.86 -9.57
C TYR A 214 -2.58 -13.32 -9.69
N ARG A 215 -1.84 -14.08 -10.48
CA ARG A 215 -1.96 -15.55 -10.54
C ARG A 215 -0.94 -16.16 -9.60
N MET A 216 -1.40 -17.00 -8.69
CA MET A 216 -0.52 -17.76 -7.80
C MET A 216 0.36 -18.70 -8.64
N GLY A 217 1.60 -18.29 -8.90
CA GLY A 217 2.46 -18.84 -9.96
C GLY A 217 3.31 -17.79 -10.69
N GLY A 218 3.07 -16.49 -10.44
CA GLY A 218 3.99 -15.40 -10.81
C GLY A 218 3.58 -14.56 -12.01
N ILE A 219 2.37 -14.75 -12.55
CA ILE A 219 1.87 -13.96 -13.68
C ILE A 219 0.98 -12.83 -13.18
N HIS A 220 1.22 -11.62 -13.67
CA HIS A 220 0.53 -10.40 -13.28
C HIS A 220 -0.14 -9.76 -14.50
N TYR A 221 -1.41 -9.37 -14.36
CA TYR A 221 -2.13 -8.64 -15.39
C TYR A 221 -2.66 -7.32 -14.83
N LEU A 222 -2.45 -6.25 -15.58
CA LEU A 222 -3.18 -4.99 -15.36
C LEU A 222 -4.49 -5.06 -16.14
N LYS A 223 -5.61 -4.94 -15.43
CA LYS A 223 -6.95 -5.01 -16.00
C LYS A 223 -7.72 -3.70 -15.76
N VAL A 224 -8.70 -3.46 -16.62
CA VAL A 224 -9.58 -2.29 -16.56
C VAL A 224 -11.03 -2.77 -16.52
N LYS A 225 -11.84 -2.14 -15.66
CA LYS A 225 -13.29 -2.40 -15.57
C LYS A 225 -14.06 -1.08 -15.67
N PHE A 226 -15.07 -1.05 -16.54
CA PHE A 226 -15.97 0.09 -16.69
C PHE A 226 -16.98 0.16 -15.55
N TRP A 227 -17.29 1.38 -15.15
CA TRP A 227 -18.34 1.72 -14.22
C TRP A 227 -19.57 2.21 -14.99
N TYR A 228 -20.63 1.39 -15.01
CA TYR A 228 -21.98 1.77 -15.41
C TYR A 228 -22.96 1.51 -14.25
#